data_AF-A0A7K4FLU2-F1
#
_entry.id   AF-A0A7K4FLU2-F1
#
_cell.length_a   1.000
_cell.length_b   1.000
_cell.length_c   1.000
_cell.angle_alpha   90.00
_cell.angle_beta   90.00
_cell.angle_gamma   90.00
#
_symmetry.space_group_name_H-M   'P 1'
#
loop_
_entity.id
_entity.type
_entity.pdbx_description
1 polymer ?
#
loop_
_entity_poly.entity_id
_entity_poly.type
_entity_poly.pdbx_seq_one_letter_code
_entity_poly.pdbx_strand_id
1 'polypeptide(L)'
;IILVAGMLFYNFKYTEIISIFLLLFSIIFFIKGHHSGAVSYSSVLYRKQYIGKDKEYNIIKIPVRSLNLLDYIDYKVNQNVLICGTSGQGKSRLMRYLLYLSKEQKFIFSYKENDDYLKMGYNILQVENEMPDPFMDTEAFVNAFLITYPIQNMGIISQYIPIFLRDISKVSKDWNDFLYNLNIKLKSSKDQIQRSAYLFIIEHSKALIGSNYKNNINLGDESIVFDFSQVNESSKTFYSELFLRILWKRLTKNSKKILICIDEAHRLLYNFERYQSIYIEMSREIRAFGKLWTSTQNYSDMPSYVRNQFATQYIFNTSIKEDLDQLGIIDPKLKWAVPNMPKHCFTDARYPWIYKVVPEFIIFWYPLDRDKARSVLSTVNYYTEVIKILRDNVLEIPTIVEIISKNYSIDESTVKINVKNSISILIKNKEINRVLYDSTYMYFGKTLDSANLSLFHKFMENKVLEILSEHSIRGNVIIAKKGQNLPDISTEKFNIEIETGLKHDITDLKKRISSGNKPNIIVI
;
A
#
# COMPACT_ATOMS: atom_id res chain seq x y z
N ILE A 1 2.25 55.17 12.62
CA ILE A 1 1.45 55.59 13.81
C ILE A 1 0.31 56.53 13.39
N ILE A 2 0.58 57.67 12.74
CA ILE A 2 -0.47 58.58 12.22
C ILE A 2 -1.44 57.88 11.25
N LEU A 3 -0.93 57.03 10.35
CA LEU A 3 -1.75 56.25 9.41
C LEU A 3 -2.62 55.17 10.09
N VAL A 4 -2.15 54.61 11.20
CA VAL A 4 -2.87 53.58 11.99
C VAL A 4 -3.99 54.23 12.81
N ALA A 5 -3.75 55.43 13.33
CA ALA A 5 -4.77 56.23 14.00
C ALA A 5 -5.91 56.63 13.04
N GLY A 6 -5.59 56.98 11.78
CA GLY A 6 -6.60 57.31 10.76
C GLY A 6 -7.45 56.11 10.33
N MET A 7 -6.89 54.90 10.29
CA MET A 7 -7.60 53.69 9.85
C MET A 7 -8.52 53.09 10.92
N LEU A 8 -8.21 53.28 12.21
CA LEU A 8 -9.10 52.91 13.32
C LEU A 8 -10.35 53.81 13.41
N PHE A 9 -10.26 55.05 12.91
CA PHE A 9 -11.40 55.98 12.84
C PHE A 9 -12.41 55.65 11.72
N TYR A 10 -12.05 54.81 10.74
CA TYR A 10 -12.85 54.53 9.54
C TYR A 10 -13.42 53.11 9.47
N ASN A 11 -13.60 52.42 10.61
CA ASN A 11 -14.30 51.13 10.72
C ASN A 11 -13.77 50.01 9.78
N PHE A 12 -12.48 50.03 9.43
CA PHE A 12 -11.87 48.93 8.68
C PHE A 12 -11.80 47.66 9.53
N LYS A 13 -12.08 46.49 8.91
CA LYS A 13 -11.90 45.21 9.61
C LYS A 13 -10.42 44.98 9.88
N TYR A 14 -10.09 44.35 10.99
CA TYR A 14 -8.71 44.11 11.46
C TYR A 14 -7.82 43.44 10.38
N THR A 15 -8.42 42.60 9.53
CA THR A 15 -7.78 41.94 8.38
C THR A 15 -7.37 42.88 7.25
N GLU A 16 -8.13 43.95 7.01
CA GLU A 16 -7.86 44.95 5.97
C GLU A 16 -6.73 45.88 6.41
N ILE A 17 -6.70 46.24 7.70
CA ILE A 17 -5.62 47.04 8.30
C ILE A 17 -4.28 46.29 8.20
N ILE A 18 -4.24 44.99 8.51
CA ILE A 18 -3.04 44.14 8.40
C ILE A 18 -2.59 44.03 6.93
N SER A 19 -3.52 43.90 6.00
CA SER A 19 -3.21 43.75 4.57
C SER A 19 -2.59 45.03 3.99
N ILE A 20 -3.13 46.18 4.36
CA ILE A 20 -2.59 47.49 3.96
C ILE A 20 -1.21 47.72 4.58
N PHE A 21 -1.00 47.31 5.83
CA PHE A 21 0.29 47.44 6.51
C PHE A 21 1.39 46.60 5.84
N LEU A 22 1.09 45.34 5.51
CA LEU A 22 2.03 44.46 4.81
C LEU A 22 2.32 44.95 3.37
N LEU A 23 1.36 45.60 2.71
CA LEU A 23 1.52 46.16 1.36
C LEU A 23 2.48 47.34 1.39
N LEU A 24 2.27 48.26 2.35
CA LEU A 24 3.19 49.36 2.63
C LEU A 24 4.60 48.87 2.97
N PHE A 25 4.70 47.79 3.76
CA PHE A 25 6.00 47.19 4.09
C PHE A 25 6.71 46.61 2.87
N SER A 26 5.97 45.94 1.98
CA SER A 26 6.48 45.41 0.71
C SER A 26 7.02 46.52 -0.21
N ILE A 27 6.27 47.64 -0.33
CA ILE A 27 6.67 48.81 -1.13
C ILE A 27 7.95 49.45 -0.55
N ILE A 28 8.04 49.60 0.77
CA ILE A 28 9.23 50.16 1.43
C ILE A 28 10.46 49.26 1.22
N PHE A 29 10.32 47.95 1.32
CA PHE A 29 11.41 47.00 1.05
C PHE A 29 11.85 47.02 -0.42
N PHE A 30 10.90 47.20 -1.34
CA PHE A 30 11.19 47.32 -2.77
C PHE A 30 11.98 48.59 -3.09
N ILE A 31 11.56 49.74 -2.54
CA ILE A 31 12.24 51.03 -2.71
C ILE A 31 13.66 51.00 -2.10
N LYS A 32 13.87 50.24 -1.02
CA LYS A 32 15.19 50.06 -0.39
C LYS A 32 16.09 49.01 -1.05
N GLY A 33 15.72 48.48 -2.22
CA GLY A 33 16.53 47.52 -2.98
C GLY A 33 16.52 46.08 -2.45
N HIS A 34 15.69 45.77 -1.44
CA HIS A 34 15.52 44.42 -0.91
C HIS A 34 14.38 43.68 -1.63
N HIS A 35 14.58 43.43 -2.93
CA HIS A 35 13.56 42.88 -3.83
C HIS A 35 13.06 41.49 -3.41
N SER A 36 13.90 40.65 -2.81
CA SER A 36 13.51 39.33 -2.31
C SER A 36 12.53 39.40 -1.12
N GLY A 37 12.70 40.39 -0.24
CA GLY A 37 11.78 40.66 0.86
C GLY A 37 10.41 41.14 0.36
N ALA A 38 10.39 42.07 -0.59
CA ALA A 38 9.15 42.58 -1.18
C ALA A 38 8.33 41.48 -1.89
N VAL A 39 8.97 40.59 -2.65
CA VAL A 39 8.30 39.45 -3.29
C VAL A 39 7.73 38.48 -2.26
N SER A 40 8.50 38.19 -1.21
CA SER A 40 8.09 37.30 -0.12
C SER A 40 6.87 37.85 0.64
N TYR A 41 6.87 39.13 1.00
CA TYR A 41 5.73 39.78 1.67
C TYR A 41 4.48 39.86 0.78
N SER A 42 4.66 40.18 -0.50
CA SER A 42 3.56 40.22 -1.48
C SER A 42 2.94 38.83 -1.68
N SER A 43 3.75 37.77 -1.66
CA SER A 43 3.27 36.39 -1.76
C SER A 43 2.52 35.92 -0.50
N VAL A 44 2.92 36.37 0.70
CA VAL A 44 2.20 36.10 1.96
C VAL A 44 0.84 36.83 2.00
N LEU A 45 0.82 38.08 1.56
CA LEU A 45 -0.41 38.88 1.41
C LEU A 45 -1.41 38.22 0.45
N TYR A 46 -0.90 37.79 -0.71
CA TYR A 46 -1.69 37.09 -1.71
C TYR A 46 -2.23 35.78 -1.14
N ARG A 47 -1.41 34.96 -0.47
CA ARG A 47 -1.87 33.68 0.13
C ARG A 47 -2.96 33.86 1.18
N LYS A 48 -2.90 34.89 2.04
CA LYS A 48 -3.91 35.10 3.10
C LYS A 48 -5.30 35.50 2.58
N GLN A 49 -5.42 36.11 1.41
CA GLN A 49 -6.73 36.45 0.81
C GLN A 49 -7.49 35.24 0.25
N TYR A 50 -6.82 34.10 0.01
CA TYR A 50 -7.42 32.93 -0.67
C TYR A 50 -7.54 31.69 0.22
N ILE A 51 -7.14 31.76 1.50
CA ILE A 51 -7.38 30.68 2.46
C ILE A 51 -8.86 30.72 2.87
N GLY A 52 -9.68 29.94 2.15
CA GLY A 52 -11.11 29.80 2.42
C GLY A 52 -11.97 29.46 1.21
N LYS A 53 -11.43 29.46 -0.01
CA LYS A 53 -12.17 29.03 -1.21
C LYS A 53 -11.37 27.99 -1.98
N ASP A 54 -11.71 26.73 -1.77
CA ASP A 54 -11.16 25.53 -2.44
C ASP A 54 -11.46 25.44 -3.95
N LYS A 55 -11.70 26.55 -4.64
CA LYS A 55 -11.97 26.57 -6.07
C LYS A 55 -11.25 27.74 -6.71
N GLU A 56 -10.43 27.41 -7.71
CA GLU A 56 -9.72 28.31 -8.63
C GLU A 56 -8.32 28.79 -8.17
N TYR A 57 -7.36 27.85 -8.20
CA TYR A 57 -5.95 28.19 -8.41
C TYR A 57 -5.72 28.63 -9.87
N ASN A 58 -5.87 29.92 -10.14
CA ASN A 58 -5.33 30.65 -11.30
C ASN A 58 -5.43 32.14 -10.87
N ILE A 59 -4.41 33.01 -10.84
CA ILE A 59 -3.56 33.48 -11.93
C ILE A 59 -2.36 34.22 -11.30
N ILE A 60 -1.20 33.56 -11.25
CA ILE A 60 0.09 34.12 -11.65
C ILE A 60 0.69 33.00 -12.50
N LYS A 61 1.04 33.28 -13.77
CA LYS A 61 1.74 32.31 -14.64
C LYS A 61 3.18 32.10 -14.14
N ILE A 62 3.34 31.53 -12.95
CA ILE A 62 4.55 30.78 -12.62
C ILE A 62 4.45 29.55 -13.52
N PRO A 63 5.41 29.28 -14.42
CA PRO A 63 5.35 28.11 -15.27
C PRO A 63 5.38 26.87 -14.38
N VAL A 64 4.21 26.26 -14.16
CA VAL A 64 4.10 24.94 -13.55
C VAL A 64 4.75 24.00 -14.55
N ARG A 65 5.95 23.53 -14.21
CA ARG A 65 6.65 22.54 -15.01
C ARG A 65 6.35 21.18 -14.41
N SER A 66 5.86 20.28 -15.25
CA SER A 66 5.80 18.87 -14.89
C SER A 66 7.21 18.36 -14.66
N LEU A 67 7.44 17.73 -13.51
CA LEU A 67 8.70 17.08 -13.17
C LEU A 67 8.43 15.59 -12.98
N ASN A 68 9.17 14.74 -13.69
CA ASN A 68 9.22 13.34 -13.33
C ASN A 68 10.07 13.21 -12.05
N LEU A 69 9.41 12.88 -10.95
CA LEU A 69 10.06 12.88 -9.63
C LEU A 69 11.07 11.74 -9.49
N LEU A 70 10.86 10.61 -10.17
CA LEU A 70 11.83 9.51 -10.16
C LEU A 70 13.10 9.88 -10.92
N ASP A 71 12.97 10.42 -12.13
CA ASP A 71 14.13 10.86 -12.91
C ASP A 71 14.91 11.91 -12.11
N TYR A 72 14.21 12.83 -11.45
CA TYR A 72 14.81 13.83 -10.57
C TYR A 72 15.62 13.20 -9.42
N ILE A 73 15.13 12.13 -8.79
CA ILE A 73 15.87 11.39 -7.76
C ILE A 73 17.06 10.64 -8.36
N ASP A 74 16.87 10.03 -9.53
CA ASP A 74 17.88 9.20 -10.19
C ASP A 74 19.08 10.02 -10.74
N TYR A 75 18.89 11.30 -11.07
CA TYR A 75 19.98 12.20 -11.48
C TYR A 75 20.86 12.70 -10.32
N LYS A 76 20.50 12.42 -9.07
CA LYS A 76 21.30 12.86 -7.91
C LYS A 76 22.46 11.91 -7.63
N VAL A 77 23.40 12.38 -6.79
CA VAL A 77 24.60 11.63 -6.37
C VAL A 77 24.30 10.27 -5.73
N ASN A 78 23.12 10.12 -5.13
CA ASN A 78 22.55 8.85 -4.73
C ASN A 78 21.02 8.93 -4.79
N GLN A 79 20.38 7.76 -4.73
CA GLN A 79 18.94 7.61 -4.89
C GLN A 79 18.19 7.48 -3.54
N ASN A 80 18.86 7.78 -2.42
CA ASN A 80 18.26 7.75 -1.10
C ASN A 80 17.38 8.99 -0.90
N VAL A 81 16.19 8.79 -0.32
CA VAL A 81 15.19 9.84 -0.12
C VAL A 81 14.80 9.91 1.36
N LEU A 82 14.91 11.09 1.95
CA LEU A 82 14.38 11.42 3.27
C LEU A 82 13.14 12.29 3.11
N ILE A 83 12.04 11.93 3.75
CA ILE A 83 10.79 12.70 3.79
C ILE A 83 10.51 13.13 5.22
N CYS A 84 10.46 14.44 5.47
CA CYS A 84 10.24 15.01 6.81
C CYS A 84 9.09 16.01 6.82
N GLY A 85 8.48 16.18 8.00
CA GLY A 85 7.49 17.22 8.27
C GLY A 85 6.40 16.75 9.23
N THR A 86 5.55 17.67 9.67
CA THR A 86 4.56 17.37 10.72
C THR A 86 3.47 16.37 10.27
N SER A 87 2.70 15.85 11.22
CA SER A 87 1.58 14.94 10.92
C SER A 87 0.55 15.60 9.99
N GLY A 88 -0.05 14.80 9.10
CA GLY A 88 -1.10 15.29 8.17
C GLY A 88 -0.62 16.14 6.98
N GLN A 89 0.68 16.43 6.85
CA GLN A 89 1.20 17.28 5.76
C GLN A 89 1.24 16.60 4.39
N GLY A 90 1.12 15.27 4.31
CA GLY A 90 1.15 14.52 3.06
C GLY A 90 2.40 13.68 2.83
N LYS A 91 3.24 13.45 3.85
CA LYS A 91 4.42 12.57 3.78
C LYS A 91 4.09 11.18 3.21
N SER A 92 3.13 10.48 3.82
CA SER A 92 2.71 9.14 3.37
C SER A 92 2.13 9.17 1.94
N ARG A 93 1.46 10.26 1.54
CA ARG A 93 0.98 10.45 0.16
C ARG A 93 2.15 10.53 -0.83
N LEU A 94 3.19 11.31 -0.51
CA LEU A 94 4.40 11.39 -1.32
C LEU A 94 5.12 10.04 -1.38
N MET A 95 5.33 9.40 -0.23
CA MET A 95 5.99 8.10 -0.16
C MET A 95 5.26 7.06 -1.01
N ARG A 96 3.92 6.96 -0.89
CA ARG A 96 3.11 6.05 -1.71
C ARG A 96 3.19 6.35 -3.20
N TYR A 97 3.18 7.62 -3.58
CA TYR A 97 3.35 8.03 -4.97
C TYR A 97 4.70 7.58 -5.53
N LEU A 98 5.78 7.82 -4.78
CA LEU A 98 7.13 7.37 -5.16
C LEU A 98 7.22 5.85 -5.25
N LEU A 99 6.68 5.14 -4.26
CA LEU A 99 6.66 3.68 -4.22
C LEU A 99 5.89 3.10 -5.42
N TYR A 100 4.76 3.70 -5.78
CA TYR A 100 3.96 3.28 -6.93
C TYR A 100 4.74 3.44 -8.26
N LEU A 101 5.51 4.52 -8.40
CA LEU A 101 6.30 4.75 -9.61
C LEU A 101 7.55 3.84 -9.69
N SER A 102 8.13 3.45 -8.56
CA SER A 102 9.35 2.63 -8.51
C SER A 102 9.13 1.23 -9.08
N LYS A 103 10.10 0.74 -9.85
CA LYS A 103 10.04 -0.59 -10.50
C LYS A 103 10.78 -1.68 -9.71
N GLU A 104 11.63 -1.29 -8.78
CA GLU A 104 12.43 -2.18 -7.95
C GLU A 104 11.55 -3.05 -7.04
N GLN A 105 12.09 -4.17 -6.56
CA GLN A 105 11.46 -4.94 -5.49
C GLN A 105 11.48 -4.11 -4.20
N LYS A 106 10.34 -4.02 -3.51
CA LYS A 106 10.16 -3.13 -2.36
C LYS A 106 10.03 -3.93 -1.07
N PHE A 107 10.66 -3.44 -0.02
CA PHE A 107 10.53 -3.93 1.34
C PHE A 107 10.11 -2.76 2.23
N ILE A 108 8.85 -2.75 2.63
CA ILE A 108 8.21 -1.60 3.28
C ILE A 108 7.94 -1.96 4.75
N PHE A 109 8.47 -1.16 5.66
CA PHE A 109 8.26 -1.31 7.10
C PHE A 109 7.10 -0.41 7.53
N SER A 110 5.99 -1.03 7.95
CA SER A 110 4.76 -0.35 8.36
C SER A 110 4.48 -0.59 9.84
N TYR A 111 4.31 0.48 10.61
CA TYR A 111 4.21 0.43 12.08
C TYR A 111 2.82 0.73 12.65
N LYS A 112 1.89 1.20 11.81
CA LYS A 112 0.57 1.69 12.20
C LYS A 112 -0.52 0.74 11.71
N GLU A 113 -1.55 0.57 12.53
CA GLU A 113 -2.76 -0.11 12.10
C GLU A 113 -3.41 0.61 10.93
N ASN A 114 -3.96 -0.14 9.98
CA ASN A 114 -4.65 0.40 8.80
C ASN A 114 -3.82 1.40 7.99
N ASP A 115 -2.49 1.34 8.07
CA ASP A 115 -1.61 2.18 7.29
C ASP A 115 -1.93 2.03 5.79
N ASP A 116 -1.79 3.12 5.05
CA ASP A 116 -2.07 3.12 3.64
C ASP A 116 -1.07 2.28 2.83
N TYR A 117 0.09 1.97 3.39
CA TYR A 117 1.04 1.00 2.80
C TYR A 117 0.45 -0.40 2.69
N LEU A 118 -0.37 -0.82 3.66
CA LEU A 118 -1.07 -2.12 3.66
C LEU A 118 -2.13 -2.21 2.56
N LYS A 119 -2.55 -1.06 2.00
CA LYS A 119 -3.57 -0.97 0.94
C LYS A 119 -2.95 -0.84 -0.46
N MET A 120 -1.64 -0.98 -0.60
CA MET A 120 -0.92 -0.80 -1.87
C MET A 120 -0.92 -2.04 -2.78
N GLY A 121 -1.42 -3.19 -2.31
CA GLY A 121 -1.50 -4.42 -3.09
C GLY A 121 -0.20 -5.22 -3.20
N TYR A 122 0.76 -4.95 -2.31
CA TYR A 122 1.95 -5.78 -2.13
C TYR A 122 1.65 -6.95 -1.20
N ASN A 123 2.50 -7.99 -1.22
CA ASN A 123 2.40 -9.09 -0.27
C ASN A 123 2.59 -8.55 1.16
N ILE A 124 1.76 -8.97 2.11
CA ILE A 124 1.81 -8.51 3.49
C ILE A 124 2.36 -9.65 4.35
N LEU A 125 3.52 -9.41 4.96
CA LEU A 125 4.09 -10.29 5.97
C LEU A 125 3.69 -9.76 7.34
N GLN A 126 2.80 -10.49 8.01
CA GLN A 126 2.36 -10.19 9.37
C GLN A 126 3.47 -10.57 10.35
N VAL A 127 4.19 -9.58 10.87
CA VAL A 127 5.41 -9.81 11.66
C VAL A 127 5.13 -10.64 12.91
N GLU A 128 3.96 -10.46 13.53
CA GLU A 128 3.53 -11.23 14.69
C GLU A 128 3.56 -12.76 14.44
N ASN A 129 3.26 -13.18 13.21
CA ASN A 129 3.16 -14.59 12.81
C ASN A 129 4.42 -15.14 12.15
N GLU A 130 5.36 -14.27 11.78
CA GLU A 130 6.56 -14.63 11.02
C GLU A 130 7.79 -13.93 11.60
N MET A 131 7.98 -14.02 12.92
CA MET A 131 9.13 -13.40 13.58
C MET A 131 10.42 -14.13 13.21
N PRO A 132 11.51 -13.44 12.85
CA PRO A 132 12.80 -14.07 12.68
C PRO A 132 13.28 -14.62 14.02
N ASP A 133 13.77 -15.86 14.02
CA ASP A 133 14.40 -16.43 15.20
C ASP A 133 15.68 -15.63 15.55
N PRO A 134 15.72 -14.94 16.70
CA PRO A 134 16.87 -14.13 17.08
C PRO A 134 18.12 -14.96 17.36
N PHE A 135 18.00 -16.24 17.73
CA PHE A 135 19.14 -17.06 18.15
C PHE A 135 19.94 -17.64 16.97
N MET A 136 19.44 -17.47 15.74
CA MET A 136 20.16 -17.86 14.52
C MET A 136 21.40 -17.00 14.23
N ASP A 137 21.44 -15.77 14.73
CA ASP A 137 22.58 -14.86 14.60
C ASP A 137 22.77 -14.07 15.91
N THR A 138 23.66 -14.59 16.76
CA THR A 138 23.97 -14.03 18.08
C THR A 138 24.34 -12.55 18.04
N GLU A 139 25.13 -12.11 17.05
CA GLU A 139 25.51 -10.69 16.97
C GLU A 139 24.33 -9.84 16.51
N ALA A 140 23.50 -10.32 15.59
CA ALA A 140 22.28 -9.62 15.20
C ALA A 140 21.34 -9.45 16.41
N PHE A 141 21.18 -10.50 17.23
CA PHE A 141 20.41 -10.45 18.47
C PHE A 141 20.94 -9.41 19.45
N VAL A 142 22.23 -9.48 19.79
CA VAL A 142 22.86 -8.57 20.76
C VAL A 142 22.70 -7.13 20.31
N ASN A 143 22.97 -6.84 19.03
CA ASN A 143 22.80 -5.51 18.46
C ASN A 143 21.35 -5.04 18.56
N ALA A 144 20.39 -5.84 18.08
CA ALA A 144 18.98 -5.49 18.09
C ALA A 144 18.45 -5.24 19.50
N PHE A 145 18.87 -6.04 20.49
CA PHE A 145 18.50 -5.86 21.88
C PHE A 145 19.01 -4.52 22.44
N LEU A 146 20.29 -4.19 22.22
CA LEU A 146 20.91 -2.96 22.73
C LEU A 146 20.38 -1.69 22.05
N ILE A 147 19.95 -1.79 20.78
CA ILE A 147 19.28 -0.69 20.07
C ILE A 147 17.86 -0.48 20.59
N THR A 148 17.16 -1.57 20.90
CA THR A 148 15.77 -1.52 21.40
C THR A 148 15.70 -0.97 22.81
N TYR A 149 16.69 -1.31 23.65
CA TYR A 149 16.78 -0.89 25.04
C TYR A 149 18.07 -0.12 25.28
N PRO A 150 18.18 1.12 24.76
CA PRO A 150 19.39 1.92 24.89
C PRO A 150 19.61 2.28 26.37
N ILE A 151 20.75 1.84 26.90
CA ILE A 151 21.08 2.01 28.32
C ILE A 151 21.73 3.39 28.49
N GLN A 152 20.93 4.43 28.63
CA GLN A 152 21.47 5.80 28.72
C GLN A 152 22.07 6.15 30.09
N ASN A 153 21.79 5.38 31.17
CA ASN A 153 22.10 5.79 32.54
C ASN A 153 22.60 4.69 33.52
N MET A 154 23.03 3.50 33.09
CA MET A 154 23.36 2.39 34.03
C MET A 154 24.84 2.20 34.40
N GLY A 155 25.70 3.20 34.24
CA GLY A 155 27.08 3.17 34.75
C GLY A 155 27.83 1.86 34.44
N ILE A 156 28.39 1.20 35.44
CA ILE A 156 29.19 -0.04 35.28
C ILE A 156 28.32 -1.24 34.79
N ILE A 157 27.01 -1.26 35.06
CA ILE A 157 26.10 -2.36 34.65
C ILE A 157 26.05 -2.47 33.11
N SER A 158 26.12 -1.34 32.40
CA SER A 158 25.98 -1.29 30.94
C SER A 158 27.10 -2.05 30.21
N GLN A 159 28.28 -2.17 30.83
CA GLN A 159 29.43 -2.89 30.27
C GLN A 159 29.24 -4.41 30.26
N TYR A 160 28.48 -4.95 31.21
CA TYR A 160 28.26 -6.40 31.33
C TYR A 160 27.17 -6.91 30.39
N ILE A 161 26.14 -6.10 30.12
CA ILE A 161 24.95 -6.52 29.36
C ILE A 161 25.30 -7.10 27.98
N PRO A 162 26.13 -6.44 27.13
CA PRO A 162 26.49 -7.01 25.84
C PRO A 162 27.22 -8.35 25.93
N ILE A 163 28.08 -8.53 26.93
CA ILE A 163 28.85 -9.75 27.15
C ILE A 163 27.89 -10.88 27.55
N PHE A 164 27.00 -10.61 28.51
CA PHE A 164 26.04 -11.59 29.00
C PHE A 164 25.00 -11.99 27.94
N LEU A 165 24.50 -11.02 27.17
CA LEU A 165 23.63 -11.30 26.04
C LEU A 165 24.32 -12.26 25.05
N ARG A 166 25.57 -11.97 24.67
CA ARG A 166 26.34 -12.78 23.73
C ARG A 166 26.59 -14.19 24.26
N ASP A 167 27.08 -14.32 25.49
CA ASP A 167 27.47 -15.61 26.05
C ASP A 167 26.26 -16.53 26.25
N ILE A 168 25.13 -15.97 26.68
CA ILE A 168 23.92 -16.76 26.91
C ILE A 168 23.21 -17.08 25.59
N SER A 169 23.10 -16.13 24.66
CA SER A 169 22.46 -16.39 23.37
C SER A 169 23.21 -17.41 22.52
N LYS A 170 24.53 -17.53 22.65
CA LYS A 170 25.33 -18.57 21.95
C LYS A 170 24.96 -20.00 22.35
N VAL A 171 24.51 -20.22 23.58
CA VAL A 171 24.20 -21.55 24.11
C VAL A 171 22.70 -21.83 24.13
N SER A 172 21.88 -20.82 23.87
CA SER A 172 20.43 -20.91 23.91
C SER A 172 19.84 -21.20 22.54
N LYS A 173 18.88 -22.12 22.49
CA LYS A 173 18.18 -22.51 21.26
C LYS A 173 16.92 -21.69 20.98
N ASP A 174 16.28 -21.20 22.03
CA ASP A 174 15.04 -20.45 21.98
C ASP A 174 14.92 -19.52 23.21
N TRP A 175 13.82 -18.76 23.29
CA TRP A 175 13.58 -17.84 24.38
C TRP A 175 13.41 -18.51 25.75
N ASN A 176 12.86 -19.73 25.80
CA ASN A 176 12.67 -20.45 27.05
C ASN A 176 14.03 -20.88 27.62
N ASP A 177 14.88 -21.45 26.77
CA ASP A 177 16.25 -21.82 27.10
C ASP A 177 17.08 -20.58 27.46
N PHE A 178 16.92 -19.47 26.73
CA PHE A 178 17.55 -18.19 27.05
C PHE A 178 17.20 -17.67 28.44
N LEU A 179 15.90 -17.61 28.78
CA LEU A 179 15.45 -17.20 30.10
C LEU A 179 15.89 -18.18 31.20
N TYR A 180 15.90 -19.48 30.92
CA TYR A 180 16.36 -20.50 31.87
C TYR A 180 17.86 -20.30 32.21
N ASN A 181 18.71 -20.16 31.19
CA ASN A 181 20.15 -19.95 31.36
C ASN A 181 20.45 -18.64 32.09
N LEU A 182 19.71 -17.56 31.79
CA LEU A 182 19.77 -16.30 32.53
C LEU A 182 19.44 -16.47 34.02
N ASN A 183 18.37 -17.21 34.33
CA ASN A 183 17.96 -17.45 35.72
C ASN A 183 18.97 -18.29 36.50
N ILE A 184 19.63 -19.28 35.87
CA ILE A 184 20.73 -20.01 36.50
C ILE A 184 21.87 -19.06 36.83
N LYS A 185 22.30 -18.23 35.87
CA LYS A 185 23.40 -17.28 36.07
C LYS A 185 23.07 -16.26 37.16
N LEU A 186 21.84 -15.74 37.19
CA LEU A 186 21.35 -14.86 38.24
C LEU A 186 21.40 -15.50 39.64
N LYS A 187 20.98 -16.77 39.79
CA LYS A 187 21.03 -17.48 41.07
C LYS A 187 22.46 -17.75 41.52
N SER A 188 23.37 -18.06 40.59
CA SER A 188 24.77 -18.35 40.89
C SER A 188 25.64 -17.11 41.16
N SER A 189 25.23 -15.94 40.65
CA SER A 189 26.02 -14.71 40.80
C SER A 189 25.83 -14.07 42.18
N LYS A 190 26.96 -13.79 42.84
CA LYS A 190 27.03 -13.08 44.13
C LYS A 190 27.25 -11.58 43.97
N ASP A 191 27.72 -11.12 42.80
CA ASP A 191 27.99 -9.71 42.55
C ASP A 191 26.71 -8.94 42.23
N GLN A 192 26.46 -7.84 42.93
CA GLN A 192 25.22 -7.07 42.81
C GLN A 192 25.10 -6.41 41.43
N ILE A 193 26.21 -5.98 40.82
CA ILE A 193 26.21 -5.33 39.50
C ILE A 193 25.82 -6.36 38.43
N GLN A 194 26.43 -7.55 38.45
CA GLN A 194 26.08 -8.63 37.53
C GLN A 194 24.63 -9.09 37.69
N ARG A 195 24.14 -9.24 38.93
CA ARG A 195 22.74 -9.60 39.21
C ARG A 195 21.77 -8.58 38.61
N SER A 196 22.05 -7.29 38.76
CA SER A 196 21.26 -6.22 38.14
C SER A 196 21.28 -6.28 36.61
N ALA A 197 22.43 -6.59 35.99
CA ALA A 197 22.51 -6.80 34.55
C ALA A 197 21.64 -7.98 34.08
N TYR A 198 21.69 -9.12 34.78
CA TYR A 198 20.83 -10.27 34.45
C TYR A 198 19.34 -9.95 34.62
N LEU A 199 18.95 -9.29 35.71
CA LEU A 199 17.57 -8.86 35.93
C LEU A 199 17.09 -7.92 34.82
N PHE A 200 17.93 -6.96 34.41
CA PHE A 200 17.63 -6.08 33.29
C PHE A 200 17.36 -6.87 32.01
N ILE A 201 18.24 -7.81 31.65
CA ILE A 201 18.08 -8.63 30.45
C ILE A 201 16.78 -9.45 30.53
N ILE A 202 16.50 -10.09 31.67
CA ILE A 202 15.30 -10.92 31.87
C ILE A 202 14.02 -10.11 31.68
N GLU A 203 13.91 -8.96 32.37
CA GLU A 203 12.69 -8.13 32.32
C GLU A 203 12.40 -7.63 30.90
N HIS A 204 13.43 -7.15 30.19
CA HIS A 204 13.26 -6.62 28.84
C HIS A 204 13.06 -7.73 27.80
N SER A 205 13.67 -8.91 27.99
CA SER A 205 13.48 -10.06 27.09
C SER A 205 12.02 -10.52 27.05
N LYS A 206 11.31 -10.49 28.18
CA LYS A 206 9.88 -10.87 28.25
C LYS A 206 9.01 -10.08 27.28
N ALA A 207 9.33 -8.80 27.04
CA ALA A 207 8.58 -7.95 26.11
C ALA A 207 8.88 -8.24 24.63
N LEU A 208 9.93 -9.00 24.32
CA LEU A 208 10.30 -9.37 22.95
C LEU A 208 9.77 -10.74 22.52
N ILE A 209 9.32 -11.56 23.48
CA ILE A 209 8.82 -12.90 23.18
C ILE A 209 7.48 -12.78 22.42
N GLY A 210 7.49 -13.21 21.16
CA GLY A 210 6.31 -13.47 20.36
C GLY A 210 5.91 -14.94 20.30
N SER A 211 5.00 -15.24 19.36
CA SER A 211 4.25 -16.49 19.30
C SER A 211 4.74 -17.47 18.22
N ASN A 212 5.35 -16.99 17.13
CA ASN A 212 5.71 -17.84 15.99
C ASN A 212 7.05 -17.41 15.36
N TYR A 213 8.10 -18.19 15.62
CA TYR A 213 9.44 -17.94 15.13
C TYR A 213 9.76 -18.77 13.89
N LYS A 214 10.48 -18.16 12.96
CA LYS A 214 10.96 -18.80 11.74
C LYS A 214 12.48 -18.74 11.68
N ASN A 215 13.09 -19.92 11.54
CA ASN A 215 14.54 -20.04 11.36
C ASN A 215 14.99 -19.49 9.98
N ASN A 216 14.07 -19.43 9.01
CA ASN A 216 14.33 -18.86 7.69
C ASN A 216 13.10 -18.09 7.21
N ILE A 217 13.26 -16.76 7.06
CA ILE A 217 12.23 -15.90 6.49
C ILE A 217 12.33 -15.97 4.97
N ASN A 218 11.30 -16.51 4.31
CA ASN A 218 11.24 -16.51 2.86
C ASN A 218 10.76 -15.15 2.35
N LEU A 219 11.72 -14.31 1.97
CA LEU A 219 11.45 -12.97 1.43
C LEU A 219 11.13 -12.96 -0.07
N GLY A 220 11.12 -14.12 -0.76
CA GLY A 220 10.72 -14.25 -2.17
C GLY A 220 11.38 -13.26 -3.15
N ASP A 221 10.78 -13.10 -4.33
CA ASP A 221 11.17 -12.08 -5.33
C ASP A 221 10.15 -10.95 -5.49
N GLU A 222 9.04 -11.04 -4.74
CA GLU A 222 7.95 -10.07 -4.73
C GLU A 222 8.22 -8.92 -3.76
N SER A 223 7.44 -7.84 -3.90
CA SER A 223 7.48 -6.74 -2.94
C SER A 223 6.67 -7.08 -1.70
N ILE A 224 7.25 -6.79 -0.52
CA ILE A 224 6.69 -7.15 0.78
C ILE A 224 6.48 -5.91 1.63
N VAL A 225 5.34 -5.86 2.31
CA VAL A 225 5.07 -4.94 3.43
C VAL A 225 5.16 -5.75 4.72
N PHE A 226 6.12 -5.41 5.57
CA PHE A 226 6.20 -5.91 6.93
C PHE A 226 5.22 -5.14 7.80
N ASP A 227 4.19 -5.83 8.27
CA ASP A 227 3.19 -5.27 9.16
C ASP A 227 3.58 -5.50 10.62
N PHE A 228 4.04 -4.42 11.27
CA PHE A 228 4.38 -4.40 12.69
C PHE A 228 3.24 -3.86 13.55
N SER A 229 2.04 -3.63 13.00
CA SER A 229 0.96 -2.96 13.74
C SER A 229 0.49 -3.73 14.97
N GLN A 230 0.55 -5.07 14.93
CA GLN A 230 0.09 -5.95 16.02
C GLN A 230 1.14 -6.27 17.08
N VAL A 231 2.40 -5.85 16.90
CA VAL A 231 3.46 -6.09 17.90
C VAL A 231 3.64 -4.87 18.81
N ASN A 232 4.12 -5.10 20.04
CA ASN A 232 4.39 -4.00 20.98
C ASN A 232 5.55 -3.11 20.52
N GLU A 233 5.66 -1.89 21.08
CA GLU A 233 6.62 -0.87 20.66
C GLU A 233 8.09 -1.33 20.71
N SER A 234 8.49 -2.10 21.73
CA SER A 234 9.85 -2.66 21.79
C SER A 234 10.09 -3.69 20.69
N SER A 235 9.11 -4.56 20.45
CA SER A 235 9.14 -5.56 19.38
C SER A 235 9.19 -4.90 18.00
N LYS A 236 8.52 -3.76 17.79
CA LYS A 236 8.60 -2.99 16.53
C LYS A 236 10.06 -2.64 16.22
N THR A 237 10.80 -2.09 17.18
CA THR A 237 12.22 -1.73 16.99
C THR A 237 13.10 -2.97 16.83
N PHE A 238 12.95 -3.94 17.74
CA PHE A 238 13.77 -5.14 17.77
C PHE A 238 13.68 -5.97 16.49
N TYR A 239 12.46 -6.32 16.07
CA TYR A 239 12.26 -7.12 14.88
C TYR A 239 12.53 -6.34 13.60
N SER A 240 12.32 -5.01 13.59
CA SER A 240 12.75 -4.19 12.46
C SER A 240 14.25 -4.29 12.23
N GLU A 241 15.04 -4.18 13.29
CA GLU A 241 16.49 -4.32 13.21
C GLU A 241 16.90 -5.71 12.70
N LEU A 242 16.26 -6.79 13.18
CA LEU A 242 16.53 -8.15 12.70
C LEU A 242 16.18 -8.32 11.21
N PHE A 243 15.00 -7.87 10.77
CA PHE A 243 14.63 -7.92 9.35
C PHE A 243 15.58 -7.11 8.48
N LEU A 244 16.00 -5.91 8.92
CA LEU A 244 16.97 -5.10 8.18
C LEU A 244 18.32 -5.80 8.07
N ARG A 245 18.79 -6.49 9.12
CA ARG A 245 20.03 -7.29 9.07
C ARG A 245 19.92 -8.48 8.13
N ILE A 246 18.77 -9.17 8.12
CA ILE A 246 18.49 -10.26 7.17
C ILE A 246 18.51 -9.72 5.74
N LEU A 247 17.84 -8.58 5.48
CA LEU A 247 17.82 -7.92 4.18
C LEU A 247 19.23 -7.49 3.75
N TRP A 248 20.02 -6.93 4.65
CA TRP A 248 21.39 -6.49 4.37
C TRP A 248 22.31 -7.65 3.98
N LYS A 249 22.24 -8.77 4.73
CA LYS A 249 22.98 -10.00 4.42
C LYS A 249 22.55 -10.62 3.09
N ARG A 250 21.27 -10.48 2.71
CA ARG A 250 20.77 -10.91 1.39
C ARG A 250 21.25 -9.98 0.28
N LEU A 251 21.22 -8.68 0.50
CA LEU A 251 21.62 -7.65 -0.47
C LEU A 251 23.09 -7.77 -0.86
N THR A 252 23.97 -7.90 0.11
CA THR A 252 25.42 -8.01 -0.11
C THR A 252 25.82 -9.27 -0.90
N LYS A 253 24.91 -10.25 -1.02
CA LYS A 253 25.11 -11.49 -1.79
C LYS A 253 24.40 -11.52 -3.14
N ASN A 254 23.49 -10.60 -3.41
CA ASN A 254 22.63 -10.62 -4.59
C ASN A 254 22.86 -9.36 -5.45
N SER A 255 22.79 -9.50 -6.77
CA SER A 255 22.98 -8.38 -7.70
C SER A 255 21.70 -7.58 -7.96
N LYS A 256 20.53 -8.09 -7.57
CA LYS A 256 19.25 -7.40 -7.78
C LYS A 256 19.12 -6.19 -6.86
N LYS A 257 18.96 -5.00 -7.45
CA LYS A 257 18.69 -3.77 -6.72
C LYS A 257 17.31 -3.81 -6.07
N ILE A 258 17.24 -3.47 -4.78
CA ILE A 258 15.97 -3.38 -4.03
C ILE A 258 15.75 -1.97 -3.49
N LEU A 259 14.50 -1.71 -3.10
CA LEU A 259 14.10 -0.49 -2.41
C LEU A 259 13.63 -0.85 -1.00
N ILE A 260 14.28 -0.26 -0.01
CA ILE A 260 13.87 -0.40 1.39
C ILE A 260 13.18 0.89 1.81
N CYS A 261 11.94 0.77 2.25
CA CYS A 261 11.11 1.87 2.69
C CYS A 261 10.84 1.75 4.19
N ILE A 262 11.17 2.79 4.96
CA ILE A 262 10.97 2.80 6.41
C ILE A 262 10.20 4.06 6.79
N ASP A 263 8.93 3.89 7.21
CA ASP A 263 8.19 4.98 7.84
C ASP A 263 8.55 5.08 9.33
N GLU A 264 8.42 6.25 9.94
CA GLU A 264 8.80 6.49 11.34
C GLU A 264 10.22 6.01 11.71
N ALA A 265 11.19 6.29 10.83
CA ALA A 265 12.55 5.78 10.99
C ALA A 265 13.32 6.27 12.21
N HIS A 266 12.79 7.26 12.95
CA HIS A 266 13.34 7.67 14.24
C HIS A 266 13.49 6.49 15.22
N ARG A 267 12.67 5.46 15.07
CA ARG A 267 12.72 4.19 15.84
C ARG A 267 14.03 3.43 15.69
N LEU A 268 14.78 3.67 14.61
CA LEU A 268 16.01 2.95 14.25
C LEU A 268 17.26 3.83 14.39
N LEU A 269 17.14 4.98 15.06
CA LEU A 269 18.25 5.91 15.23
C LEU A 269 18.94 5.78 16.59
N TYR A 270 18.47 4.87 17.44
CA TYR A 270 19.08 4.62 18.74
C TYR A 270 20.49 4.04 18.57
N ASN A 271 21.39 4.51 19.43
CA ASN A 271 22.75 4.03 19.56
C ASN A 271 23.07 3.77 21.03
N PHE A 272 23.97 2.81 21.28
CA PHE A 272 24.48 2.50 22.60
C PHE A 272 25.98 2.20 22.50
N GLU A 273 26.82 3.09 23.02
CA GLU A 273 28.29 3.02 22.89
C GLU A 273 28.72 2.81 21.42
N ARG A 274 29.33 1.65 21.12
CA ARG A 274 29.74 1.23 19.77
C ARG A 274 28.65 0.53 18.96
N TYR A 275 27.54 0.18 19.61
CA TYR A 275 26.43 -0.54 18.99
C TYR A 275 25.49 0.46 18.32
N GLN A 276 25.30 0.30 17.02
CA GLN A 276 24.49 1.17 16.19
C GLN A 276 23.54 0.33 15.32
N SER A 277 22.38 0.89 15.00
CA SER A 277 21.45 0.25 14.07
C SER A 277 22.10 0.03 12.71
N ILE A 278 21.82 -1.13 12.12
CA ILE A 278 22.20 -1.46 10.75
C ILE A 278 21.65 -0.43 9.76
N TYR A 279 20.55 0.25 10.09
CA TYR A 279 20.01 1.35 9.32
C TYR A 279 21.06 2.44 9.02
N ILE A 280 21.95 2.74 9.97
CA ILE A 280 23.00 3.75 9.79
C ILE A 280 24.02 3.29 8.75
N GLU A 281 24.46 2.03 8.82
CA GLU A 281 25.37 1.41 7.84
C GLU A 281 24.70 1.36 6.45
N MET A 282 23.47 0.88 6.40
CA MET A 282 22.67 0.83 5.17
C MET A 282 22.52 2.21 4.55
N SER A 283 22.25 3.27 5.32
CA SER A 283 22.12 4.62 4.78
C SER A 283 23.37 5.07 4.01
N ARG A 284 24.56 4.61 4.42
CA ARG A 284 25.85 4.95 3.80
C ARG A 284 26.16 4.07 2.59
N GLU A 285 25.89 2.77 2.70
CA GLU A 285 26.43 1.77 1.76
C GLU A 285 25.40 1.23 0.75
N ILE A 286 24.11 1.39 1.02
CA ILE A 286 23.04 0.81 0.17
C ILE A 286 23.09 1.28 -1.27
N ARG A 287 23.72 2.43 -1.58
CA ARG A 287 23.84 2.97 -2.95
C ARG A 287 24.42 1.97 -3.97
N ALA A 288 25.23 1.02 -3.52
CA ALA A 288 25.78 -0.05 -4.37
C ALA A 288 24.75 -1.16 -4.67
N PHE A 289 23.78 -1.37 -3.77
CA PHE A 289 22.87 -2.51 -3.74
C PHE A 289 21.40 -2.14 -3.94
N GLY A 290 21.04 -0.86 -3.88
CA GLY A 290 19.64 -0.44 -3.86
C GLY A 290 19.43 1.01 -3.43
N LYS A 291 18.23 1.26 -2.90
CA LYS A 291 17.75 2.59 -2.49
C LYS A 291 17.14 2.51 -1.10
N LEU A 292 17.43 3.51 -0.26
CA LEU A 292 16.78 3.67 1.05
C LEU A 292 15.87 4.90 1.04
N TRP A 293 14.58 4.67 1.21
CA TRP A 293 13.57 5.72 1.33
C TRP A 293 13.00 5.73 2.73
N THR A 294 13.01 6.88 3.38
CA THR A 294 12.62 7.00 4.77
C THR A 294 11.71 8.18 5.02
N SER A 295 10.81 8.03 5.99
CA SER A 295 9.93 9.09 6.48
C SER A 295 10.08 9.24 8.00
N THR A 296 10.08 10.49 8.47
CA THR A 296 10.01 10.82 9.90
C THR A 296 9.24 12.13 10.11
N GLN A 297 8.82 12.41 11.34
CA GLN A 297 8.06 13.62 11.66
C GLN A 297 8.98 14.83 11.77
N ASN A 298 10.00 14.76 12.63
CA ASN A 298 10.91 15.87 12.85
C ASN A 298 12.21 15.66 12.09
N TYR A 299 12.69 16.73 11.46
CA TYR A 299 13.95 16.73 10.75
C TYR A 299 15.14 16.60 11.73
N SER A 300 15.03 17.17 12.95
CA SER A 300 16.06 17.13 13.99
C SER A 300 16.19 15.79 14.69
N ASP A 301 15.18 14.91 14.64
CA ASP A 301 15.26 13.56 15.23
C ASP A 301 16.35 12.72 14.56
N MET A 302 16.68 13.06 13.31
CA MET A 302 17.71 12.38 12.56
C MET A 302 19.07 13.07 12.68
N PRO A 303 20.12 12.38 13.18
CA PRO A 303 21.46 12.95 13.27
C PRO A 303 21.98 13.43 11.91
N SER A 304 22.79 14.49 11.91
CA SER A 304 23.36 15.08 10.68
C SER A 304 24.13 14.07 9.83
N TYR A 305 24.91 13.18 10.46
CA TYR A 305 25.69 12.16 9.75
C TYR A 305 24.83 11.13 9.01
N VAL A 306 23.56 10.94 9.43
CA VAL A 306 22.58 10.09 8.75
C VAL A 306 21.85 10.90 7.67
N ARG A 307 21.32 12.08 8.01
CA ARG A 307 20.61 12.95 7.04
C ARG A 307 21.45 13.27 5.82
N ASN A 308 22.75 13.47 6.01
CA ASN A 308 23.68 13.79 4.93
C ASN A 308 23.90 12.63 3.94
N GLN A 309 23.46 11.41 4.26
CA GLN A 309 23.50 10.29 3.31
C GLN A 309 22.35 10.31 2.30
N PHE A 310 21.33 11.15 2.53
CA PHE A 310 20.19 11.31 1.64
C PHE A 310 20.43 12.48 0.68
N ALA A 311 20.66 12.17 -0.60
CA ALA A 311 20.84 13.20 -1.62
C ALA A 311 19.54 13.97 -1.90
N THR A 312 18.39 13.36 -1.65
CA THR A 312 17.07 13.98 -1.76
C THR A 312 16.45 14.09 -0.38
N GLN A 313 16.06 15.31 0.02
CA GLN A 313 15.49 15.57 1.34
C GLN A 313 14.21 16.38 1.17
N TYR A 314 13.08 15.69 1.06
CA TYR A 314 11.77 16.31 0.91
C TYR A 314 11.24 16.80 2.25
N ILE A 315 11.08 18.12 2.36
CA ILE A 315 10.67 18.80 3.58
C ILE A 315 9.30 19.40 3.37
N PHE A 316 8.34 18.92 4.15
CA PHE A 316 7.02 19.52 4.33
C PHE A 316 7.05 20.56 5.46
N ASN A 317 5.95 21.30 5.60
CA ASN A 317 5.79 22.30 6.64
C ASN A 317 6.12 21.76 8.05
N THR A 318 7.01 22.48 8.74
CA THR A 318 7.30 22.34 10.17
C THR A 318 7.50 23.73 10.77
N SER A 319 7.07 23.91 12.02
CA SER A 319 7.29 25.11 12.82
C SER A 319 8.23 24.85 14.00
N ILE A 320 8.80 23.65 14.10
CA ILE A 320 9.69 23.25 15.19
C ILE A 320 11.01 24.01 15.04
N LYS A 321 11.43 24.70 16.08
CA LYS A 321 12.61 25.59 16.03
C LYS A 321 13.87 24.82 15.67
N GLU A 322 14.05 23.65 16.29
CA GLU A 322 15.20 22.77 16.10
C GLU A 322 15.29 22.28 14.64
N ASP A 323 14.15 21.88 14.04
CA ASP A 323 14.08 21.53 12.62
C ASP A 323 14.52 22.71 11.74
N LEU A 324 13.94 23.88 11.99
CA LEU A 324 14.19 25.09 11.20
C LEU A 324 15.63 25.60 11.32
N ASP A 325 16.24 25.45 12.50
CA ASP A 325 17.65 25.76 12.72
C ASP A 325 18.55 24.79 11.93
N GLN A 326 18.23 23.49 11.93
CA GLN A 326 18.96 22.49 11.14
C GLN A 326 18.80 22.66 9.63
N LEU A 327 17.62 23.07 9.17
CA LEU A 327 17.38 23.41 7.77
C LEU A 327 18.11 24.70 7.37
N GLY A 328 18.15 25.69 8.27
CA GLY A 328 18.88 26.95 8.09
C GLY A 328 20.39 26.76 7.93
N ILE A 329 20.97 25.70 8.50
CA ILE A 329 22.37 25.31 8.27
C ILE A 329 22.61 24.89 6.81
N ILE A 330 21.62 24.27 6.14
CA ILE A 330 21.72 23.92 4.72
C ILE A 330 21.61 25.17 3.86
N ASP A 331 20.54 25.94 4.06
CA ASP A 331 20.36 27.24 3.43
C ASP A 331 19.43 28.12 4.30
N PRO A 332 19.82 29.37 4.65
CA PRO A 332 18.99 30.26 5.47
C PRO A 332 17.58 30.49 4.93
N LYS A 333 17.34 30.37 3.61
CA LYS A 333 16.01 30.54 3.00
C LYS A 333 15.04 29.44 3.42
N LEU A 334 15.53 28.23 3.69
CA LEU A 334 14.67 27.11 4.13
C LEU A 334 13.99 27.42 5.46
N LYS A 335 14.70 28.07 6.38
CA LYS A 335 14.18 28.50 7.68
C LYS A 335 12.95 29.40 7.56
N TRP A 336 12.87 30.19 6.48
CA TRP A 336 11.73 31.05 6.20
C TRP A 336 10.67 30.37 5.32
N ALA A 337 11.09 29.63 4.29
CA ALA A 337 10.16 29.07 3.30
C ALA A 337 9.34 27.90 3.87
N VAL A 338 9.98 26.95 4.53
CA VAL A 338 9.36 25.72 5.05
C VAL A 338 8.17 25.95 5.99
N PRO A 339 8.24 26.84 7.01
CA PRO A 339 7.09 27.07 7.90
C PRO A 339 5.92 27.77 7.21
N ASN A 340 6.14 28.37 6.03
CA ASN A 340 5.12 29.04 5.24
C ASN A 340 4.58 28.19 4.07
N MET A 341 5.03 26.93 3.95
CA MET A 341 4.55 26.03 2.91
C MET A 341 3.10 25.58 3.18
N PRO A 342 2.22 25.57 2.17
CA PRO A 342 0.89 25.02 2.31
C PRO A 342 0.91 23.52 2.59
N LYS A 343 -0.21 23.00 3.11
CA LYS A 343 -0.42 21.56 3.25
C LYS A 343 -0.23 20.86 1.90
N HIS A 344 0.37 19.67 1.91
CA HIS A 344 0.67 18.87 0.70
C HIS A 344 1.68 19.49 -0.27
N CYS A 345 2.28 20.62 0.08
CA CYS A 345 3.43 21.18 -0.60
C CYS A 345 4.71 20.78 0.14
N PHE A 346 5.78 20.54 -0.61
CA PHE A 346 7.08 20.21 -0.04
C PHE A 346 8.18 20.84 -0.90
N THR A 347 9.37 20.98 -0.34
CA THR A 347 10.58 21.34 -1.09
C THR A 347 11.61 20.25 -0.96
N ASP A 348 12.67 20.32 -1.75
CA ASP A 348 13.86 19.50 -1.55
C ASP A 348 14.95 20.37 -0.95
N ALA A 349 15.30 20.14 0.32
CA ALA A 349 16.35 20.90 1.00
C ALA A 349 17.72 20.73 0.31
N ARG A 350 17.91 19.67 -0.47
CA ARG A 350 19.11 19.41 -1.27
C ARG A 350 18.92 19.74 -2.75
N TYR A 351 18.02 20.66 -3.07
CA TYR A 351 17.88 21.15 -4.44
C TYR A 351 19.19 21.82 -4.90
N PRO A 352 19.74 21.49 -6.10
CA PRO A 352 21.05 22.00 -6.52
C PRO A 352 21.17 23.53 -6.59
N TRP A 353 20.05 24.23 -6.75
CA TRP A 353 20.00 25.69 -6.84
C TRP A 353 19.26 26.33 -5.67
N ILE A 354 19.25 25.66 -4.50
CA ILE A 354 18.52 26.13 -3.30
C ILE A 354 18.94 27.55 -2.89
N TYR A 355 20.22 27.86 -3.05
CA TYR A 355 20.79 29.20 -2.82
C TYR A 355 20.24 30.29 -3.74
N LYS A 356 19.61 29.95 -4.86
CA LYS A 356 18.87 30.90 -5.71
C LYS A 356 17.40 30.92 -5.34
N VAL A 357 16.76 29.75 -5.36
CA VAL A 357 15.31 29.58 -5.22
C VAL A 357 14.99 28.33 -4.41
N VAL A 358 13.99 28.43 -3.53
CA VAL A 358 13.38 27.28 -2.85
C VAL A 358 12.20 26.80 -3.69
N PRO A 359 12.31 25.68 -4.42
CA PRO A 359 11.21 25.19 -5.24
C PRO A 359 10.09 24.64 -4.36
N GLU A 360 8.84 24.96 -4.70
CA GLU A 360 7.67 24.31 -4.11
C GLU A 360 7.20 23.22 -5.06
N PHE A 361 7.14 21.99 -4.56
CA PHE A 361 6.60 20.83 -5.26
C PHE A 361 5.21 20.52 -4.75
N ILE A 362 4.31 20.21 -5.68
CA ILE A 362 2.94 19.80 -5.41
C ILE A 362 2.70 18.50 -6.17
N ILE A 363 2.17 17.50 -5.47
CA ILE A 363 1.77 16.26 -6.14
C ILE A 363 0.33 16.40 -6.60
N PHE A 364 0.14 16.54 -7.91
CA PHE A 364 -1.15 16.33 -8.57
C PHE A 364 -1.40 14.83 -8.74
N TRP A 365 -1.44 14.12 -7.61
CA TRP A 365 -1.81 12.72 -7.59
C TRP A 365 -3.31 12.64 -7.32
N TYR A 366 -4.10 12.41 -8.35
CA TYR A 366 -5.42 11.83 -8.13
C TYR A 366 -5.18 10.51 -7.40
N PRO A 367 -5.90 10.24 -6.30
CA PRO A 367 -5.80 8.93 -5.68
C PRO A 367 -5.93 7.92 -6.80
N LEU A 368 -5.04 6.93 -6.80
CA LEU A 368 -5.35 5.64 -7.40
C LEU A 368 -6.83 5.45 -7.17
N ASP A 369 -7.59 5.45 -8.27
CA ASP A 369 -8.97 5.02 -8.25
C ASP A 369 -8.93 3.76 -7.38
N ARG A 370 -9.54 3.80 -6.19
CA ARG A 370 -9.34 2.70 -5.21
C ARG A 370 -9.78 1.38 -5.86
N ASP A 371 -10.64 1.50 -6.86
CA ASP A 371 -11.09 0.47 -7.78
C ASP A 371 -10.02 0.06 -8.81
N LYS A 372 -9.13 0.95 -9.28
CA LYS A 372 -7.92 0.58 -10.06
C LYS A 372 -6.75 0.06 -9.22
N ALA A 373 -6.52 0.55 -7.99
CA ALA A 373 -5.52 -0.09 -7.11
C ALA A 373 -5.96 -1.50 -6.72
N ARG A 374 -7.27 -1.72 -6.54
CA ARG A 374 -7.86 -3.07 -6.49
C ARG A 374 -7.82 -3.79 -7.83
N SER A 375 -7.83 -3.09 -8.97
CA SER A 375 -7.68 -3.72 -10.30
C SER A 375 -6.24 -4.12 -10.63
N VAL A 376 -5.23 -3.56 -9.95
CA VAL A 376 -3.85 -4.07 -9.99
C VAL A 376 -3.69 -5.30 -9.08
N LEU A 377 -4.69 -5.56 -8.22
CA LEU A 377 -4.82 -6.73 -7.34
C LEU A 377 -5.65 -7.88 -7.95
N SER A 378 -5.76 -7.98 -9.27
CA SER A 378 -6.28 -9.21 -9.88
C SER A 378 -5.19 -9.89 -10.71
N THR A 379 -4.45 -10.79 -10.06
CA THR A 379 -3.98 -12.01 -10.73
C THR A 379 -5.13 -12.79 -11.38
N VAL A 380 -6.39 -12.47 -11.02
CA VAL A 380 -7.60 -12.90 -11.72
C VAL A 380 -7.73 -12.18 -13.06
N ASN A 381 -7.42 -12.88 -14.13
CA ASN A 381 -7.82 -12.48 -15.47
C ASN A 381 -9.34 -12.70 -15.60
N TYR A 382 -10.16 -11.72 -15.23
CA TYR A 382 -11.62 -11.81 -15.25
C TYR A 382 -12.18 -12.20 -16.62
N TYR A 383 -11.51 -11.79 -17.70
CA TYR A 383 -11.86 -12.20 -19.06
C TYR A 383 -11.77 -13.72 -19.22
N THR A 384 -10.66 -14.31 -18.78
CA THR A 384 -10.40 -15.75 -18.87
C THR A 384 -11.30 -16.54 -17.93
N GLU A 385 -11.50 -16.06 -16.69
CA GLU A 385 -12.34 -16.77 -15.71
C GLU A 385 -13.82 -16.73 -16.09
N VAL A 386 -14.33 -15.62 -16.64
CA VAL A 386 -15.72 -15.56 -17.15
C VAL A 386 -15.90 -16.55 -18.30
N ILE A 387 -14.95 -16.64 -19.24
CA ILE A 387 -15.00 -17.66 -20.32
C ILE A 387 -15.00 -19.06 -19.72
N LYS A 388 -14.12 -19.35 -18.76
CA LYS A 388 -14.00 -20.67 -18.14
C LYS A 388 -15.29 -21.09 -17.43
N ILE A 389 -15.90 -20.19 -16.67
CA ILE A 389 -17.17 -20.43 -15.98
C ILE A 389 -18.30 -20.66 -16.98
N LEU A 390 -18.41 -19.81 -18.00
CA LEU A 390 -19.49 -19.87 -19.00
C LEU A 390 -19.28 -20.93 -20.08
N ARG A 391 -18.12 -21.59 -20.11
CA ARG A 391 -17.83 -22.67 -21.06
C ARG A 391 -18.80 -23.83 -20.93
N ASP A 392 -19.16 -24.18 -19.69
CA ASP A 392 -19.99 -25.35 -19.39
C ASP A 392 -21.29 -24.99 -18.66
N ASN A 393 -21.53 -23.70 -18.40
CA ASN A 393 -22.67 -23.23 -17.61
C ASN A 393 -23.45 -22.10 -18.28
N VAL A 394 -24.74 -21.99 -17.93
CA VAL A 394 -25.64 -20.89 -18.28
C VAL A 394 -25.99 -20.16 -16.98
N LEU A 395 -25.47 -18.95 -16.79
CA LEU A 395 -25.52 -18.26 -15.49
C LEU A 395 -25.86 -16.78 -15.63
N GLU A 396 -26.44 -16.22 -14.57
CA GLU A 396 -26.62 -14.77 -14.40
C GLU A 396 -25.37 -14.12 -13.79
N ILE A 397 -25.26 -12.79 -13.92
CA ILE A 397 -24.12 -12.03 -13.38
C ILE A 397 -23.94 -12.24 -11.87
N PRO A 398 -24.99 -12.17 -11.01
CA PRO A 398 -24.83 -12.39 -9.58
C PRO A 398 -24.13 -13.71 -9.24
N THR A 399 -24.52 -14.82 -9.89
CA THR A 399 -23.89 -16.13 -9.64
C THR A 399 -22.43 -16.18 -10.09
N ILE A 400 -22.10 -15.57 -11.23
CA ILE A 400 -20.71 -15.48 -11.72
C ILE A 400 -19.86 -14.67 -10.72
N VAL A 401 -20.42 -13.60 -10.17
CA VAL A 401 -19.76 -12.76 -9.15
C VAL A 401 -19.51 -13.54 -7.87
N GLU A 402 -20.49 -14.28 -7.38
CA GLU A 402 -20.35 -15.12 -6.18
C GLU A 402 -19.25 -16.18 -6.34
N ILE A 403 -19.22 -16.88 -7.49
CA ILE A 403 -18.21 -17.91 -7.78
C ILE A 403 -16.79 -17.30 -7.76
N ILE A 404 -16.58 -16.18 -8.44
CA ILE A 404 -15.26 -15.53 -8.52
C ILE A 404 -14.87 -14.92 -7.16
N SER A 405 -15.81 -14.27 -6.48
CA SER A 405 -15.64 -13.72 -5.12
C SER A 405 -15.12 -14.80 -4.16
N LYS A 406 -15.78 -15.96 -4.13
CA LYS A 406 -15.43 -17.08 -3.26
C LYS A 406 -14.08 -17.70 -3.64
N ASN A 407 -13.84 -17.96 -4.93
CA ASN A 407 -12.62 -18.62 -5.39
C ASN A 407 -11.34 -17.83 -5.11
N TYR A 408 -11.45 -16.50 -5.08
CA TYR A 408 -10.29 -15.62 -4.92
C TYR A 408 -10.32 -14.79 -3.63
N SER A 409 -11.33 -15.00 -2.77
CA SER A 409 -11.55 -14.23 -1.55
C SER A 409 -11.57 -12.71 -1.78
N ILE A 410 -12.28 -12.28 -2.84
CA ILE A 410 -12.41 -10.88 -3.26
C ILE A 410 -13.83 -10.40 -2.96
N ASP A 411 -13.96 -9.17 -2.46
CA ASP A 411 -15.24 -8.52 -2.24
C ASP A 411 -16.16 -8.49 -3.49
N GLU A 412 -17.42 -8.90 -3.33
CA GLU A 412 -18.40 -9.05 -4.42
C GLU A 412 -18.66 -7.74 -5.19
N SER A 413 -18.62 -6.59 -4.50
CA SER A 413 -18.84 -5.29 -5.15
C SER A 413 -17.75 -4.98 -6.17
N THR A 414 -16.51 -5.39 -5.85
CA THR A 414 -15.33 -5.27 -6.72
C THR A 414 -15.40 -6.23 -7.89
N VAL A 415 -15.77 -7.49 -7.65
CA VAL A 415 -15.91 -8.53 -8.69
C VAL A 415 -17.02 -8.15 -9.68
N LYS A 416 -18.15 -7.62 -9.19
CA LYS A 416 -19.32 -7.26 -10.00
C LYS A 416 -19.01 -6.26 -11.11
N ILE A 417 -18.19 -5.25 -10.84
CA ILE A 417 -17.79 -4.25 -11.83
C ILE A 417 -16.93 -4.90 -12.92
N ASN A 418 -15.95 -5.71 -12.52
CA ASN A 418 -15.01 -6.35 -13.44
C ASN A 418 -15.66 -7.45 -14.31
N VAL A 419 -16.59 -8.23 -13.74
CA VAL A 419 -17.39 -9.22 -14.47
C VAL A 419 -18.28 -8.53 -15.50
N LYS A 420 -18.98 -7.45 -15.13
CA LYS A 420 -19.80 -6.67 -16.08
C LYS A 420 -18.99 -6.14 -17.26
N ASN A 421 -17.82 -5.58 -16.98
CA ASN A 421 -16.93 -5.07 -18.02
C ASN A 421 -16.44 -6.19 -18.95
N SER A 422 -16.03 -7.33 -18.37
CA SER A 422 -15.55 -8.50 -19.14
C SER A 422 -16.66 -9.08 -20.03
N ILE A 423 -17.87 -9.26 -19.49
CA ILE A 423 -19.04 -9.74 -20.25
C ILE A 423 -19.37 -8.80 -21.43
N SER A 424 -19.33 -7.49 -21.21
CA SER A 424 -19.57 -6.50 -22.28
C SER A 424 -18.59 -6.67 -23.44
N ILE A 425 -17.30 -6.86 -23.13
CA ILE A 425 -16.25 -7.09 -24.14
C ILE A 425 -16.45 -8.44 -24.83
N LEU A 426 -16.72 -9.51 -24.08
CA LEU A 426 -16.92 -10.86 -24.60
C LEU A 426 -18.12 -10.96 -25.56
N ILE A 427 -19.22 -10.25 -25.26
CA ILE A 427 -20.37 -10.14 -26.17
C ILE A 427 -19.99 -9.40 -27.44
N LYS A 428 -19.26 -8.27 -27.32
CA LYS A 428 -18.80 -7.49 -28.47
C LYS A 428 -17.89 -8.31 -29.38
N ASN A 429 -17.05 -9.17 -28.81
CA ASN A 429 -16.16 -10.08 -29.51
C ASN A 429 -16.86 -11.37 -30.00
N LYS A 430 -18.16 -11.55 -29.69
CA LYS A 430 -18.96 -12.74 -30.03
C LYS A 430 -18.43 -14.05 -29.45
N GLU A 431 -17.79 -14.00 -28.29
CA GLU A 431 -17.25 -15.16 -27.56
C GLU A 431 -18.28 -15.79 -26.61
N ILE A 432 -19.23 -14.99 -26.12
CA ILE A 432 -20.37 -15.44 -25.32
C ILE A 432 -21.68 -14.89 -25.90
N ASN A 433 -22.79 -15.55 -25.58
CA ASN A 433 -24.13 -15.12 -25.90
C ASN A 433 -24.88 -14.67 -24.64
N ARG A 434 -25.96 -13.91 -24.83
CA ARG A 434 -26.92 -13.56 -23.77
C ARG A 434 -28.36 -13.79 -24.24
N VAL A 435 -29.21 -14.25 -23.34
CA VAL A 435 -30.67 -14.40 -23.55
C VAL A 435 -31.40 -13.83 -22.33
N LEU A 436 -32.53 -13.17 -22.56
CA LEU A 436 -33.41 -12.72 -21.48
C LEU A 436 -34.29 -13.90 -21.06
N TYR A 437 -34.17 -14.35 -19.81
CA TYR A 437 -34.94 -15.43 -19.21
C TYR A 437 -35.49 -14.95 -17.87
N ASP A 438 -36.81 -15.03 -17.69
CA ASP A 438 -37.51 -14.62 -16.46
C ASP A 438 -37.04 -13.25 -15.91
N SER A 439 -37.14 -12.22 -16.77
CA SER A 439 -36.72 -10.83 -16.49
C SER A 439 -35.22 -10.62 -16.22
N THR A 440 -34.39 -11.66 -16.33
CA THR A 440 -32.94 -11.60 -16.06
C THR A 440 -32.13 -12.08 -17.26
N TYR A 441 -30.99 -11.44 -17.51
CA TYR A 441 -30.10 -11.90 -18.58
C TYR A 441 -29.24 -13.07 -18.12
N MET A 442 -29.35 -14.19 -18.85
CA MET A 442 -28.51 -15.37 -18.71
C MET A 442 -27.41 -15.35 -19.78
N TYR A 443 -26.19 -15.72 -19.39
CA TYR A 443 -24.99 -15.70 -20.23
C TYR A 443 -24.42 -17.10 -20.38
N PHE A 444 -23.86 -17.41 -21.55
CA PHE A 444 -23.27 -18.72 -21.86
C PHE A 444 -22.25 -18.63 -22.99
N GLY A 445 -21.25 -19.52 -22.99
CA GLY A 445 -20.19 -19.58 -23.99
C GLY A 445 -20.71 -19.99 -25.38
N LYS A 446 -20.05 -19.51 -26.43
CA LYS A 446 -20.31 -19.98 -27.80
C LYS A 446 -19.63 -21.35 -27.99
N THR A 447 -20.40 -22.38 -28.28
CA THR A 447 -19.85 -23.67 -28.72
C THR A 447 -19.28 -23.52 -30.13
N LEU A 448 -18.00 -23.88 -30.31
CA LEU A 448 -17.31 -23.83 -31.61
C LEU A 448 -17.84 -24.87 -32.62
N ASP A 449 -18.56 -25.88 -32.13
CA ASP A 449 -19.19 -26.89 -32.97
C ASP A 449 -20.67 -26.57 -33.21
N SER A 450 -21.01 -26.27 -34.46
CA SER A 450 -22.39 -26.24 -34.98
C SER A 450 -23.15 -27.56 -34.77
N ALA A 451 -22.45 -28.62 -34.36
CA ALA A 451 -23.00 -29.94 -34.08
C ALA A 451 -23.42 -30.14 -32.61
N ASN A 452 -23.05 -29.28 -31.67
CA ASN A 452 -23.42 -29.47 -30.25
C ASN A 452 -24.71 -28.72 -29.91
N LEU A 453 -25.64 -29.40 -29.23
CA LEU A 453 -26.81 -28.77 -28.61
C LEU A 453 -26.34 -27.53 -27.85
N SER A 454 -26.94 -26.37 -28.14
CA SER A 454 -26.61 -25.13 -27.45
C SER A 454 -26.65 -25.37 -25.94
N LEU A 455 -25.65 -24.91 -25.19
CA LEU A 455 -25.63 -24.97 -23.72
C LEU A 455 -26.94 -24.45 -23.14
N PHE A 456 -27.52 -23.43 -23.78
CA PHE A 456 -28.83 -22.88 -23.42
C PHE A 456 -29.99 -23.85 -23.64
N HIS A 457 -29.98 -24.65 -24.71
CA HIS A 457 -31.01 -25.68 -24.94
C HIS A 457 -30.98 -26.76 -23.85
N LYS A 458 -29.78 -27.21 -23.45
CA LYS A 458 -29.64 -28.18 -22.36
C LYS A 458 -30.07 -27.60 -21.01
N PHE A 459 -29.79 -26.31 -20.79
CA PHE A 459 -30.29 -25.60 -19.62
C PHE A 459 -31.82 -25.55 -19.57
N MET A 460 -32.47 -25.21 -20.70
CA MET A 460 -33.93 -25.21 -20.81
C MET A 460 -34.52 -26.62 -20.63
N GLU A 461 -33.87 -27.65 -21.15
CA GLU A 461 -34.27 -29.05 -20.98
C GLU A 461 -34.28 -29.44 -19.49
N ASN A 462 -33.22 -29.12 -18.77
CA ASN A 462 -33.16 -29.37 -17.33
C ASN A 462 -34.23 -28.60 -16.56
N LYS A 463 -34.54 -27.36 -16.94
CA LYS A 463 -35.61 -26.56 -16.31
C LYS A 463 -36.99 -27.17 -16.54
N VAL A 464 -37.25 -27.68 -17.74
CA VAL A 464 -38.48 -28.41 -18.03
C VAL A 464 -38.57 -29.69 -17.17
N LEU A 465 -37.47 -30.44 -17.06
CA LEU A 465 -37.43 -31.65 -16.22
C LEU A 465 -37.68 -31.34 -14.73
N GLU A 466 -37.13 -30.24 -14.22
CA GLU A 466 -37.38 -29.74 -12.86
C GLU A 466 -38.88 -29.46 -12.63
N ILE A 467 -39.51 -28.72 -13.55
CA ILE A 467 -40.95 -28.40 -13.50
C ILE A 467 -41.80 -29.69 -13.55
N LEU A 468 -41.48 -30.62 -14.44
CA LEU A 468 -42.18 -31.90 -14.55
C LEU A 468 -42.08 -32.71 -13.25
N SER A 469 -40.90 -32.71 -12.63
CA SER A 469 -40.65 -33.37 -11.34
C SER A 469 -41.47 -32.73 -10.20
N GLU A 470 -41.50 -31.40 -10.11
CA GLU A 470 -42.29 -30.66 -9.12
C GLU A 470 -43.80 -30.96 -9.23
N HIS A 471 -44.30 -31.10 -10.46
CA HIS A 471 -45.70 -31.42 -10.74
C HIS A 471 -46.02 -32.92 -10.63
N SER A 472 -45.11 -33.72 -10.07
CA SER A 472 -45.27 -35.17 -9.87
C SER A 472 -45.57 -35.96 -11.16
N ILE A 473 -45.16 -35.44 -12.31
CA ILE A 473 -45.21 -36.16 -13.59
C ILE A 473 -44.00 -37.11 -13.63
N ARG A 474 -44.09 -38.21 -12.88
CA ARG A 474 -43.02 -39.21 -12.66
C ARG A 474 -43.04 -40.41 -13.62
N GLY A 475 -43.80 -40.34 -14.70
CA GLY A 475 -43.85 -41.40 -15.72
C GLY A 475 -42.54 -41.52 -16.50
N ASN A 476 -42.39 -42.55 -17.35
CA ASN A 476 -41.21 -42.77 -18.19
C ASN A 476 -40.91 -41.54 -19.08
N VAL A 477 -40.06 -40.63 -18.60
CA VAL A 477 -39.57 -39.49 -19.37
C VAL A 477 -38.42 -39.97 -20.25
N ILE A 478 -38.58 -39.84 -21.57
CA ILE A 478 -37.55 -40.18 -22.55
C ILE A 478 -36.96 -38.88 -23.07
N ILE A 479 -35.65 -38.70 -22.87
CA ILE A 479 -34.90 -37.57 -23.40
C ILE A 479 -34.22 -38.02 -24.70
N ALA A 480 -34.45 -37.29 -25.79
CA ALA A 480 -33.84 -37.62 -27.08
C ALA A 480 -32.32 -37.42 -27.02
N LYS A 481 -31.57 -38.41 -27.52
CA LYS A 481 -30.12 -38.26 -27.75
C LYS A 481 -29.88 -37.62 -29.12
N LYS A 482 -28.75 -36.93 -29.25
CA LYS A 482 -28.32 -36.27 -30.49
C LYS A 482 -28.46 -37.19 -31.72
N GLY A 483 -29.08 -36.66 -32.78
CA GLY A 483 -29.28 -37.37 -34.06
C GLY A 483 -30.49 -38.30 -34.10
N GLN A 484 -31.24 -38.44 -33.00
CA GLN A 484 -32.51 -39.16 -32.99
C GLN A 484 -33.63 -38.26 -33.52
N ASN A 485 -34.48 -38.79 -34.39
CA ASN A 485 -35.69 -38.11 -34.85
C ASN A 485 -36.84 -38.30 -33.83
N LEU A 486 -36.58 -37.91 -32.58
CA LEU A 486 -37.52 -37.97 -31.46
C LEU A 486 -37.71 -36.57 -30.88
N PRO A 487 -38.85 -36.29 -30.21
CA PRO A 487 -39.03 -35.04 -29.46
C PRO A 487 -37.99 -34.89 -28.34
N ASP A 488 -37.55 -33.66 -28.06
CA ASP A 488 -36.50 -33.38 -27.06
C ASP A 488 -36.79 -34.04 -25.71
N ILE A 489 -38.04 -33.93 -25.24
CA ILE A 489 -38.55 -34.67 -24.08
C ILE A 489 -39.90 -35.30 -24.45
N SER A 490 -40.03 -36.62 -24.31
CA SER A 490 -41.29 -37.32 -24.49
C SER A 490 -41.79 -37.89 -23.16
N THR A 491 -43.06 -37.64 -22.85
CA THR A 491 -43.76 -38.23 -21.71
C THR A 491 -44.83 -39.20 -22.21
N GLU A 492 -45.52 -39.88 -21.30
CA GLU A 492 -46.64 -40.76 -21.65
C GLU A 492 -47.76 -40.02 -22.38
N LYS A 493 -48.08 -38.78 -21.96
CA LYS A 493 -49.27 -38.04 -22.41
C LYS A 493 -49.00 -36.98 -23.47
N PHE A 494 -47.83 -36.36 -23.46
CA PHE A 494 -47.48 -35.26 -24.35
C PHE A 494 -45.96 -35.23 -24.62
N ASN A 495 -45.57 -34.55 -25.69
CA ASN A 495 -44.18 -34.31 -26.03
C ASN A 495 -43.84 -32.84 -25.77
N ILE A 496 -42.55 -32.56 -25.55
CA ILE A 496 -42.02 -31.21 -25.37
C ILE A 496 -40.85 -31.03 -26.35
N GLU A 497 -40.88 -29.92 -27.08
CA GLU A 497 -39.82 -29.47 -27.97
C GLU A 497 -39.33 -28.10 -27.48
N ILE A 498 -38.01 -27.89 -27.49
CA ILE A 498 -37.36 -26.71 -26.94
C ILE A 498 -36.73 -25.91 -28.08
N GLU A 499 -37.34 -24.78 -28.40
CA GLU A 499 -36.90 -23.90 -29.47
C GLU A 499 -36.21 -22.66 -28.91
N THR A 500 -34.87 -22.71 -28.88
CA THR A 500 -34.06 -21.62 -28.33
C THR A 500 -33.83 -20.44 -29.29
N GLY A 501 -34.30 -20.51 -30.54
CA GLY A 501 -34.11 -19.47 -31.56
C GLY A 501 -32.67 -19.33 -32.05
N LEU A 502 -31.78 -20.24 -31.64
CA LEU A 502 -30.36 -20.28 -32.01
C LEU A 502 -30.08 -21.14 -33.25
N LYS A 503 -31.05 -21.98 -33.67
CA LYS A 503 -30.99 -22.76 -34.91
C LYS A 503 -31.68 -21.97 -36.03
N HIS A 504 -31.06 -21.92 -37.21
CA HIS A 504 -31.60 -21.17 -38.36
C HIS A 504 -32.63 -21.96 -39.18
N ASP A 505 -32.79 -23.27 -38.95
CA ASP A 505 -33.70 -24.14 -39.69
C ASP A 505 -34.67 -24.88 -38.73
N ILE A 506 -35.97 -24.63 -38.92
CA ILE A 506 -37.08 -25.18 -38.13
C ILE A 506 -37.84 -26.30 -38.87
N THR A 507 -37.37 -26.72 -40.05
CA THR A 507 -38.07 -27.71 -40.88
C THR A 507 -38.16 -29.08 -40.20
N ASP A 508 -37.14 -29.47 -39.44
CA ASP A 508 -37.14 -30.72 -38.66
C ASP A 508 -38.17 -30.69 -37.51
N LEU A 509 -38.29 -29.55 -36.82
CA LEU A 509 -39.30 -29.36 -35.76
C LEU A 509 -40.72 -29.48 -36.33
N LYS A 510 -40.98 -28.82 -37.47
CA LYS A 510 -42.28 -28.91 -38.17
C LYS A 510 -42.62 -30.35 -38.57
N LYS A 511 -41.63 -31.11 -39.09
CA LYS A 511 -41.81 -32.52 -39.43
C LYS A 511 -42.17 -33.36 -38.21
N ARG A 512 -41.44 -33.24 -37.09
CA ARG A 512 -41.70 -34.01 -35.86
C ARG A 512 -43.08 -33.74 -35.28
N ILE A 513 -43.50 -32.47 -35.23
CA ILE A 513 -44.83 -32.07 -34.78
C ILE A 513 -45.92 -32.69 -35.67
N SER A 514 -45.72 -32.69 -36.99
CA SER A 514 -46.71 -33.23 -37.95
C SER A 514 -46.81 -34.76 -37.96
N SER A 515 -45.77 -35.47 -37.50
CA SER A 515 -45.70 -36.95 -37.51
C SER A 515 -46.07 -37.62 -36.17
N GLY A 516 -46.33 -36.85 -35.12
CA GLY A 516 -46.54 -37.38 -33.76
C GLY A 516 -48.00 -37.66 -33.40
N ASN A 517 -48.25 -38.74 -32.65
CA ASN A 517 -49.59 -39.13 -32.15
C ASN A 517 -49.95 -38.51 -30.78
N LYS A 518 -49.13 -37.59 -30.24
CA LYS A 518 -49.33 -36.96 -28.94
C LYS A 518 -49.35 -35.43 -29.08
N PRO A 519 -50.08 -34.71 -28.21
CA PRO A 519 -49.98 -33.25 -28.15
C PRO A 519 -48.54 -32.82 -27.88
N ASN A 520 -48.09 -31.78 -28.58
CA ASN A 520 -46.74 -31.21 -28.45
C ASN A 520 -46.82 -29.86 -27.74
N ILE A 521 -45.98 -29.67 -26.71
CA ILE A 521 -45.75 -28.39 -26.04
C ILE A 521 -44.45 -27.82 -26.59
N ILE A 522 -44.49 -26.60 -27.11
CA ILE A 522 -43.29 -25.91 -27.60
C ILE A 522 -42.87 -24.90 -26.53
N VAL A 523 -41.65 -25.04 -26.03
CA VAL A 523 -41.02 -24.09 -25.11
C VAL A 523 -40.11 -23.18 -25.94
N ILE A 524 -40.33 -21.87 -25.84
CA ILE A 524 -39.58 -20.83 -26.58
C ILE A 524 -38.76 -20.01 -25.59
#